data_AF-A0A923HEG6-F1
#
_entry.id   AF-A0A923HEG6-F1
#
_cell.length_a   1.000
_cell.length_b   1.000
_cell.length_c   1.000
_cell.angle_alpha   90.00
_cell.angle_beta   90.00
_cell.angle_gamma   90.00
#
_symmetry.space_group_name_H-M   'P 1'
#
loop_
_entity.id
_entity.type
_entity.pdbx_description
1 polymer ?
#
loop_
_entity_poly.entity_id
_entity_poly.type
_entity_poly.pdbx_seq_one_letter_code
_entity_poly.pdbx_strand_id
1 'polypeptide(L)'
;MPHITWSQNDQNRTVECNSEIDAYIHYDEVGMTPNIPAAYEKFLKDFGGFEGLTYDDAEPGYVVLWPLEELSANNADIQMEELAPGYLAFGGDGGGEVLAFDSVGAVFKLPMIGLDVQEAIRIADDFSELSTRFDAVHAR
;
A
#
# COMPACT_ATOMS: atom_id res chain seq x y z
N MET A 1 11.81 -24.77 61.69
CA MET A 1 11.93 -23.34 62.05
C MET A 1 12.65 -22.57 60.95
N PRO A 2 12.07 -21.52 60.35
CA PRO A 2 10.63 -21.26 60.11
C PRO A 2 10.22 -21.90 58.75
N HIS A 3 9.38 -22.94 58.70
CA HIS A 3 7.91 -22.93 58.71
C HIS A 3 7.27 -21.97 57.70
N ILE A 4 7.09 -22.46 56.48
CA ILE A 4 6.20 -21.90 55.46
C ILE A 4 4.78 -22.36 55.81
N THR A 5 3.89 -21.42 56.08
CA THR A 5 2.45 -21.68 56.28
C THR A 5 1.67 -21.03 55.15
N TRP A 6 0.98 -21.84 54.36
CA TRP A 6 -0.05 -21.38 53.44
C TRP A 6 -1.37 -21.23 54.21
N SER A 7 -1.97 -20.04 54.16
CA SER A 7 -3.31 -19.76 54.68
C SER A 7 -4.23 -19.50 53.49
N GLN A 8 -5.31 -20.29 53.38
CA GLN A 8 -6.45 -20.03 52.49
C GLN A 8 -7.58 -19.38 53.30
N ASN A 9 -8.39 -18.56 52.61
CA ASN A 9 -9.59 -17.81 53.05
C ASN A 9 -9.32 -16.58 53.94
N ASP A 10 -10.00 -15.43 53.79
CA ASP A 10 -11.23 -15.11 53.06
C ASP A 10 -11.43 -13.58 52.95
N GLN A 11 -12.17 -13.16 51.92
CA GLN A 11 -13.00 -11.95 51.81
C GLN A 11 -12.35 -10.54 51.84
N ASN A 12 -12.36 -9.97 50.62
CA ASN A 12 -12.86 -8.63 50.29
C ASN A 12 -11.90 -7.44 50.44
N ARG A 13 -11.18 -7.10 49.37
CA ARG A 13 -10.86 -5.71 49.03
C ARG A 13 -10.50 -5.56 47.54
N THR A 14 -11.36 -4.79 46.87
CA THR A 14 -11.16 -4.09 45.58
C THR A 14 -10.75 -4.93 44.37
N VAL A 15 -11.65 -4.95 43.38
CA VAL A 15 -11.38 -5.38 42.01
C VAL A 15 -10.29 -4.46 41.43
N GLU A 16 -9.03 -4.88 41.50
CA GLU A 16 -7.97 -4.31 40.70
C GLU A 16 -7.90 -5.12 39.41
N CYS A 17 -8.42 -4.51 38.34
CA CYS A 17 -8.22 -4.97 36.97
C CYS A 17 -6.74 -4.79 36.62
N ASN A 18 -5.90 -5.75 36.99
CA ASN A 18 -4.52 -5.81 36.55
C ASN A 18 -4.49 -6.64 35.26
N SER A 19 -4.73 -5.93 34.15
CA SER A 19 -4.74 -6.44 32.77
C SER A 19 -3.33 -6.74 32.27
N GLU A 20 -2.59 -7.62 32.94
CA GLU A 20 -1.20 -7.94 32.59
C GLU A 20 -1.03 -9.36 32.07
N ILE A 21 -1.88 -9.84 31.15
CA ILE A 21 -1.45 -10.86 30.19
C ILE A 21 -2.11 -10.54 28.82
N ASP A 22 -1.29 -10.63 27.77
CA ASP A 22 -1.62 -10.56 26.34
C ASP A 22 -1.53 -9.21 25.63
N ALA A 23 -0.32 -8.66 25.58
CA ALA A 23 0.17 -8.11 24.31
C ALA A 23 1.23 -9.06 23.73
N TYR A 24 0.84 -10.32 23.47
CA TYR A 24 1.50 -11.09 22.42
C TYR A 24 1.19 -10.36 21.13
N ILE A 25 2.10 -9.50 20.68
CA ILE A 25 2.02 -8.92 19.35
C ILE A 25 2.25 -10.11 18.41
N HIS A 26 1.16 -10.74 17.96
CA HIS A 26 1.19 -11.44 16.70
C HIS A 26 1.54 -10.36 15.69
N TYR A 27 2.79 -10.38 15.21
CA TYR A 27 3.07 -9.86 13.88
C TYR A 27 2.42 -10.86 12.93
N ASP A 28 1.10 -10.85 12.90
CA ASP A 28 0.40 -11.23 11.70
C ASP A 28 1.04 -10.34 10.62
N GLU A 29 1.57 -10.94 9.55
CA GLU A 29 1.90 -10.21 8.33
C GLU A 29 0.58 -9.72 7.72
N VAL A 30 -0.16 -8.88 8.46
CA VAL A 30 -1.32 -8.16 7.96
C VAL A 30 -0.75 -7.29 6.88
N GLY A 31 -1.08 -7.63 5.63
CA GLY A 31 -0.68 -6.88 4.44
C GLY A 31 -0.93 -5.40 4.72
N MET A 32 0.13 -4.68 5.03
CA MET A 32 0.02 -3.27 5.36
C MET A 32 -0.29 -2.59 4.04
N THR A 33 -1.56 -2.22 3.83
CA THR A 33 -1.96 -1.47 2.64
C THR A 33 -1.06 -0.25 2.55
N PRO A 34 -0.29 -0.09 1.46
CA PRO A 34 0.58 1.06 1.34
C PRO A 34 -0.21 2.36 1.43
N ASN A 35 0.38 3.37 2.08
CA ASN A 35 -0.21 4.69 2.09
C ASN A 35 -0.09 5.34 0.71
N ILE A 36 -1.07 6.16 0.34
CA ILE A 36 -1.00 6.97 -0.88
C ILE A 36 0.14 8.01 -0.71
N PRO A 37 1.11 8.08 -1.62
CA PRO A 37 2.17 9.08 -1.55
C PRO A 37 1.63 10.51 -1.69
N ALA A 38 2.09 11.42 -0.82
CA ALA A 38 1.67 12.82 -0.83
C ALA A 38 1.96 13.52 -2.18
N ALA A 39 3.03 13.12 -2.88
CA ALA A 39 3.37 13.65 -4.21
C ALA A 39 2.30 13.29 -5.26
N TYR A 40 1.75 12.08 -5.20
CA TYR A 40 0.68 11.64 -6.08
C TYR A 40 -0.62 12.40 -5.79
N GLU A 41 -1.02 12.51 -4.53
CA GLU A 41 -2.20 13.31 -4.17
C GLU A 41 -2.07 14.76 -4.61
N LYS A 42 -0.89 15.36 -4.41
CA LYS A 42 -0.63 16.75 -4.81
C LYS A 42 -0.71 16.90 -6.32
N PHE A 43 -0.15 15.96 -7.08
CA PHE A 43 -0.23 15.97 -8.53
C PHE A 43 -1.67 15.94 -9.00
N LEU A 44 -2.50 15.03 -8.47
CA LEU A 44 -3.91 14.94 -8.84
C LEU A 44 -4.70 16.21 -8.47
N LYS A 45 -4.37 16.86 -7.35
CA LYS A 45 -5.00 18.12 -6.93
C LYS A 45 -4.62 19.30 -7.85
N ASP A 46 -3.37 19.35 -8.30
CA ASP A 46 -2.85 20.47 -9.09
C ASP A 46 -3.18 20.34 -10.58
N PHE A 47 -3.15 19.12 -11.11
CA PHE A 47 -3.22 18.84 -12.55
C PHE A 47 -4.45 18.01 -12.95
N GLY A 48 -5.18 17.43 -11.99
CA GLY A 48 -6.20 16.42 -12.28
C GLY A 48 -5.59 15.06 -12.57
N GLY A 49 -6.33 14.20 -13.28
CA GLY A 49 -5.81 12.91 -13.76
C GLY A 49 -4.70 13.08 -14.81
N PHE A 50 -4.12 11.97 -15.24
CA PHE A 50 -3.22 11.93 -16.38
C PHE A 50 -3.49 10.67 -17.20
N GLU A 51 -3.69 10.85 -18.50
CA GLU A 51 -3.74 9.78 -19.49
C GLU A 51 -2.83 10.18 -20.65
N GLY A 52 -1.69 9.50 -20.83
CA GLY A 52 -0.72 9.89 -21.85
C GLY A 52 0.55 9.07 -21.88
N LEU A 53 1.47 9.49 -22.74
CA LEU A 53 2.77 8.83 -22.93
C LEU A 53 3.83 9.36 -21.97
N THR A 54 4.87 8.56 -21.77
CA THR A 54 6.16 9.03 -21.25
C THR A 54 7.13 9.37 -22.39
N TYR A 55 8.05 10.31 -22.16
CA TYR A 55 9.01 10.73 -23.19
C TYR A 55 10.14 9.70 -23.42
N ASP A 56 10.80 9.79 -24.58
CA ASP A 56 12.02 9.05 -24.98
C ASP A 56 12.02 7.55 -24.63
N ASP A 57 10.90 6.87 -24.88
CA ASP A 57 10.71 5.44 -24.60
C ASP A 57 10.93 5.06 -23.11
N ALA A 58 10.84 6.03 -22.20
CA ALA A 58 10.97 5.77 -20.76
C ALA A 58 9.80 4.89 -20.26
N GLU A 59 10.08 3.93 -19.38
CA GLU A 59 9.03 3.14 -18.73
C GLU A 59 8.07 4.05 -17.93
N PRO A 60 6.74 3.79 -17.94
CA PRO A 60 6.06 2.62 -18.53
C PRO A 60 5.55 2.81 -19.98
N GLY A 61 5.98 3.85 -20.70
CA GLY A 61 5.57 4.12 -22.09
C GLY A 61 4.22 4.81 -22.21
N TYR A 62 3.20 4.32 -21.52
CA TYR A 62 1.87 4.94 -21.39
C TYR A 62 1.39 4.83 -19.95
N VAL A 63 0.64 5.82 -19.49
CA VAL A 63 0.15 5.91 -18.11
C VAL A 63 -1.28 6.40 -18.11
N VAL A 64 -2.12 5.73 -17.33
CA VAL A 64 -3.44 6.18 -16.92
C VAL A 64 -3.47 6.22 -15.40
N LEU A 65 -3.54 7.42 -14.81
CA LEU A 65 -3.68 7.58 -13.37
C LEU A 65 -5.16 7.46 -12.98
N TRP A 66 -5.43 6.68 -11.94
CA TRP A 66 -6.77 6.59 -11.37
C TRP A 66 -7.09 7.78 -10.46
N PRO A 67 -8.35 8.22 -10.36
CA PRO A 67 -8.76 9.20 -9.36
C PRO A 67 -8.60 8.67 -7.93
N LEU A 68 -8.34 9.56 -6.96
CA LEU A 68 -8.17 9.19 -5.55
C LEU A 68 -9.40 8.46 -4.99
N GLU A 69 -10.60 8.92 -5.38
CA GLU A 69 -11.88 8.36 -4.97
C GLU A 69 -12.15 6.96 -5.53
N GLU A 70 -11.49 6.58 -6.63
CA GLU A 70 -11.65 5.27 -7.27
C GLU A 70 -10.61 4.25 -6.80
N LEU A 71 -9.49 4.68 -6.20
CA LEU A 71 -8.40 3.79 -5.77
C LEU A 71 -8.89 2.62 -4.94
N SER A 72 -9.75 2.86 -3.95
CA SER A 72 -10.25 1.79 -3.08
C SER A 72 -11.09 0.78 -3.85
N ALA A 73 -11.93 1.22 -4.78
CA ALA A 73 -12.78 0.34 -5.57
C ALA A 73 -11.94 -0.45 -6.58
N ASN A 74 -11.05 0.22 -7.31
CA ASN A 74 -10.19 -0.39 -8.32
C ASN A 74 -9.24 -1.44 -7.72
N ASN A 75 -8.66 -1.18 -6.54
CA ASN A 75 -7.81 -2.16 -5.86
C ASN A 75 -8.60 -3.38 -5.35
N ALA A 76 -9.84 -3.17 -4.89
CA ALA A 76 -10.72 -4.27 -4.49
C ALA A 76 -11.13 -5.13 -5.70
N ASP A 77 -11.46 -4.50 -6.83
CA ASP A 77 -11.87 -5.19 -8.06
C ASP A 77 -10.79 -6.12 -8.62
N ILE A 78 -9.51 -5.73 -8.49
CA ILE A 78 -8.36 -6.55 -8.90
C ILE A 78 -7.81 -7.43 -7.79
N GLN A 79 -8.43 -7.45 -6.60
CA GLN A 79 -7.98 -8.23 -5.43
C GLN A 79 -6.53 -7.93 -5.02
N MET A 80 -6.13 -6.66 -5.08
CA MET A 80 -4.73 -6.24 -4.83
C MET A 80 -4.21 -6.71 -3.47
N GLU A 81 -5.03 -6.58 -2.43
CA GLU A 81 -4.67 -6.98 -1.07
C GLU A 81 -4.40 -8.48 -0.94
N GLU A 82 -5.13 -9.31 -1.70
CA GLU A 82 -5.00 -10.77 -1.66
C GLU A 82 -3.88 -11.29 -2.56
N LEU A 83 -3.76 -10.72 -3.76
CA LEU A 83 -2.86 -11.23 -4.81
C LEU A 83 -1.47 -10.57 -4.77
N ALA A 84 -1.39 -9.29 -4.38
CA ALA A 84 -0.14 -8.54 -4.26
C ALA A 84 -0.08 -7.75 -2.95
N PRO A 85 -0.07 -8.44 -1.79
CA PRO A 85 0.00 -7.78 -0.49
C PRO A 85 1.26 -6.90 -0.40
N GLY A 86 1.10 -5.70 0.18
CA GLY A 86 2.16 -4.70 0.31
C GLY A 86 2.30 -3.77 -0.91
N TYR A 87 1.41 -3.89 -1.89
CA TYR A 87 1.28 -2.97 -3.01
C TYR A 87 -0.07 -2.26 -3.05
N LEU A 88 -0.09 -1.05 -3.60
CA LEU A 88 -1.30 -0.27 -3.87
C LEU A 88 -1.29 0.16 -5.33
N ALA A 89 -2.20 -0.37 -6.15
CA ALA A 89 -2.34 0.04 -7.53
C ALA A 89 -2.93 1.46 -7.62
N PHE A 90 -2.38 2.29 -8.49
CA PHE A 90 -2.78 3.70 -8.67
C PHE A 90 -3.03 4.09 -10.12
N GLY A 91 -2.84 3.15 -11.05
CA GLY A 91 -2.99 3.39 -12.47
C GLY A 91 -2.63 2.15 -13.28
N GLY A 92 -2.65 2.31 -14.61
CA GLY A 92 -2.25 1.27 -15.54
C GLY A 92 -1.44 1.82 -16.70
N ASP A 93 -0.83 0.91 -17.44
CA ASP A 93 -0.03 1.21 -18.63
C ASP A 93 -0.82 1.11 -19.95
N GLY A 94 -2.13 0.81 -19.88
CA GLY A 94 -2.98 0.57 -21.05
C GLY A 94 -2.70 -0.74 -21.81
N GLY A 95 -1.69 -1.50 -21.40
CA GLY A 95 -1.19 -2.75 -22.01
C GLY A 95 -1.47 -4.01 -21.18
N GLY A 96 -2.13 -3.87 -20.03
CA GLY A 96 -2.44 -4.99 -19.13
C GLY A 96 -1.50 -5.08 -17.94
N GLU A 97 -0.74 -4.03 -17.65
CA GLU A 97 0.08 -3.88 -16.46
C GLU A 97 -0.55 -2.82 -15.54
N VAL A 98 -0.46 -3.03 -14.22
CA VAL A 98 -0.82 -2.04 -13.21
C VAL A 98 0.43 -1.33 -12.72
N LEU A 99 0.27 -0.04 -12.45
CA LEU A 99 1.27 0.76 -11.74
C LEU A 99 0.90 0.76 -10.25
N ALA A 100 1.86 0.42 -9.40
CA ALA A 100 1.62 0.29 -7.96
C ALA A 100 2.72 0.94 -7.11
N PHE A 101 2.31 1.43 -5.94
CA PHE A 101 3.23 1.85 -4.89
C PHE A 101 3.53 0.68 -3.95
N ASP A 102 4.77 0.58 -3.49
CA ASP A 102 5.10 -0.23 -2.32
C ASP A 102 4.92 0.56 -1.01
N SER A 103 5.20 -0.07 0.13
CA SER A 103 5.10 0.54 1.47
C SER A 103 5.94 1.80 1.70
N VAL A 104 7.00 2.03 0.91
CA VAL A 104 7.87 3.22 1.02
C VAL A 104 7.58 4.27 -0.07
N GLY A 105 6.65 3.98 -0.97
CA GLY A 105 6.21 4.88 -2.04
C GLY A 105 6.98 4.74 -3.35
N ALA A 106 7.82 3.70 -3.51
CA ALA A 106 8.47 3.40 -4.77
C ALA A 106 7.46 2.85 -5.79
N VAL A 107 7.73 3.09 -7.08
CA VAL A 107 6.80 2.75 -8.15
C VAL A 107 7.23 1.46 -8.83
N PHE A 108 6.27 0.55 -8.95
CA PHE A 108 6.40 -0.74 -9.63
C PHE A 108 5.38 -0.89 -10.74
N LYS A 109 5.72 -1.77 -11.68
CA LYS A 109 4.83 -2.30 -12.69
C LYS A 109 4.60 -3.77 -12.42
N LEU A 110 3.34 -4.21 -12.42
CA LEU A 110 2.95 -5.61 -12.19
C LEU A 110 1.99 -6.08 -13.29
N PRO A 111 2.03 -7.37 -13.68
CA PRO A 111 1.04 -7.91 -14.60
C PRO A 111 -0.35 -7.88 -13.96
N MET A 112 -1.33 -7.26 -14.61
CA MET A 112 -2.70 -7.16 -14.07
C MET A 112 -3.38 -8.52 -13.94
N ILE A 113 -3.00 -9.49 -14.78
CA ILE A 113 -3.46 -10.87 -14.66
C ILE A 113 -2.57 -11.59 -13.65
N GLY A 114 -3.19 -12.01 -12.55
CA GLY A 114 -2.52 -12.80 -11.50
C GLY A 114 -1.73 -11.97 -10.50
N LEU A 115 -1.34 -10.73 -10.84
CA LEU A 115 -0.59 -9.81 -9.96
C LEU A 115 0.64 -10.47 -9.33
N ASP A 116 1.39 -11.24 -10.13
CA ASP A 116 2.56 -11.97 -9.65
C ASP A 116 3.65 -11.00 -9.17
N VAL A 117 3.84 -10.93 -7.85
CA VAL A 117 4.82 -10.05 -7.19
C VAL A 117 6.26 -10.41 -7.59
N GLN A 118 6.53 -11.64 -8.03
CA GLN A 118 7.87 -12.01 -8.51
C GLN A 118 8.23 -11.34 -9.84
N GLU A 119 7.21 -10.94 -10.61
CA GLU A 119 7.35 -10.20 -11.87
C GLU A 119 7.26 -8.68 -11.66
N ALA A 120 7.21 -8.20 -10.41
CA ALA A 120 7.16 -6.78 -10.12
C ALA A 120 8.46 -6.08 -10.54
N ILE A 121 8.36 -5.13 -11.46
CA ILE A 121 9.51 -4.35 -11.95
C ILE A 121 9.46 -2.96 -11.33
N ARG A 122 10.50 -2.59 -10.57
CA ARG A 122 10.64 -1.23 -10.06
C ARG A 122 10.99 -0.28 -11.20
N ILE A 123 10.16 0.75 -11.40
CA ILE A 123 10.34 1.71 -12.50
C ILE A 123 10.69 3.12 -12.01
N ALA A 124 10.44 3.47 -10.75
CA ALA A 124 10.88 4.74 -10.15
C ALA A 124 11.06 4.62 -8.64
N ASP A 125 11.91 5.48 -8.06
CA ASP A 125 12.15 5.58 -6.63
C ASP A 125 10.96 6.17 -5.87
N ASP A 126 10.20 7.05 -6.51
CA ASP A 126 8.96 7.63 -6.02
C ASP A 126 8.10 8.20 -7.15
N PHE A 127 6.89 8.67 -6.83
CA PHE A 127 5.98 9.27 -7.81
C PHE A 127 6.51 10.57 -8.42
N SER A 128 7.29 11.35 -7.67
CA SER A 128 7.85 12.62 -8.18
C SER A 128 8.82 12.33 -9.32
N GLU A 129 9.67 11.31 -9.17
CA GLU A 129 10.54 10.84 -10.23
C GLU A 129 9.74 10.34 -11.44
N LEU A 130 8.74 9.47 -11.23
CA LEU A 130 7.89 8.97 -12.33
C LEU A 130 7.24 10.13 -13.09
N SER A 131 6.60 11.07 -12.39
CA SER A 131 5.85 12.16 -13.01
C SER A 131 6.72 13.12 -13.82
N THR A 132 8.04 13.16 -13.57
CA THR A 132 8.95 13.92 -14.45
C THR A 132 8.95 13.40 -15.88
N ARG A 133 8.58 12.12 -16.10
CA ARG A 133 8.58 11.43 -17.39
C ARG A 133 7.36 11.70 -18.25
N PHE A 134 6.31 12.28 -17.67
CA PHE A 134 5.03 12.47 -18.34
C PHE A 134 5.15 13.48 -19.48
N ASP A 135 4.76 13.06 -20.67
CA ASP A 135 4.72 13.94 -21.83
C ASP A 135 3.40 14.72 -21.87
N ALA A 136 3.46 15.95 -21.36
CA ALA A 136 2.33 16.87 -21.33
C ALA A 136 1.78 17.25 -22.72
N VAL A 137 2.52 16.96 -23.81
CA VAL A 137 2.03 17.21 -25.19
C VAL A 137 0.93 16.21 -25.58
N HIS A 138 0.93 15.02 -24.98
CA HIS A 138 0.02 13.93 -25.33
C HIS A 138 -0.94 13.55 -24.20
N ALA A 139 -0.94 14.29 -23.09
CA ALA A 139 -1.88 14.15 -22.00
C ALA A 139 -3.31 14.56 -22.44
N ARG A 140 -4.31 13.73 -22.16
CA ARG A 140 -5.73 14.03 -22.41
C ARG A 140 -6.49 14.35 -21.14
#